data_AF-A0A1B9EAB3-F1
#
_entry.id   AF-A0A1B9EAB3-F1
#
_cell.length_a   1.000
_cell.length_b   1.000
_cell.length_c   1.000
_cell.angle_alpha   90.00
_cell.angle_beta   90.00
_cell.angle_gamma   90.00
#
_symmetry.space_group_name_H-M   'P 1'
#
loop_
_entity.id
_entity.type
_entity.pdbx_description
1 polymer ?
#
loop_
_entity_poly.entity_id
_entity_poly.type
_entity_poly.pdbx_seq_one_letter_code
_entity_poly.pdbx_strand_id
1 'polypeptide(L)' 'MEKQNINDLINKAKSSNQQKAIQKIVPILNKEVDEVQFSFYIEKELLKKLKMKALQEDTSMKQLVNDAVKSFLAEL' A
#
# COMPACT_ATOMS: atom_id res chain seq x y z
N MET A 1 -21.05 28.43 49.24
CA MET A 1 -19.77 28.76 48.57
C MET A 1 -19.29 27.50 47.87
N GLU A 2 -19.55 27.32 46.56
CA GLU A 2 -19.14 26.09 45.84
C GLU A 2 -18.70 26.31 44.37
N LYS A 3 -18.92 27.50 43.80
CA LYS A 3 -18.60 27.80 42.38
C LYS A 3 -17.09 27.98 42.08
N GLN A 4 -16.25 28.06 43.11
CA GLN A 4 -14.80 28.29 42.96
C GLN A 4 -14.05 27.01 42.53
N ASN A 5 -14.53 25.83 42.91
CA ASN A 5 -13.85 24.55 42.64
C ASN A 5 -13.76 24.18 41.15
N ILE A 6 -14.80 24.48 40.36
CA ILE A 6 -14.85 24.08 38.95
C ILE A 6 -13.88 24.90 38.10
N ASN A 7 -13.73 26.20 38.40
CA ASN A 7 -12.78 27.05 37.67
C ASN A 7 -11.33 26.63 37.93
N ASP A 8 -11.00 26.22 39.15
CA ASP A 8 -9.66 25.72 39.48
C ASP A 8 -9.35 24.40 38.77
N LEU A 9 -10.33 23.50 38.65
CA LEU A 9 -10.21 22.26 37.89
C LEU A 9 -10.00 22.52 36.39
N ILE A 10 -10.76 23.46 35.81
CA ILE A 10 -10.62 23.85 34.40
C ILE A 10 -9.24 24.46 34.13
N ASN A 11 -8.76 25.32 35.02
CA ASN A 11 -7.44 25.94 34.90
C ASN A 11 -6.32 24.90 35.02
N LYS A 12 -6.48 23.88 35.87
CA LYS A 12 -5.53 22.76 36.00
C LYS A 12 -5.51 21.87 34.75
N ALA A 13 -6.66 21.64 34.12
CA ALA A 13 -6.75 20.90 32.86
C ALA A 13 -6.13 21.67 31.68
N LYS A 14 -6.32 22.98 31.61
CA LYS A 14 -5.75 23.84 30.56
C LYS A 14 -4.24 24.10 30.71
N SER A 15 -3.74 24.11 31.94
CA SER A 15 -2.30 24.26 32.24
C SER A 15 -1.51 22.94 32.10
N SER A 16 -2.21 21.80 32.06
CA SER A 16 -1.66 20.52 31.62
C SER A 16 -1.44 20.55 30.10
N ASN A 17 -0.47 21.35 29.67
CA ASN A 17 0.08 21.40 28.33
C ASN A 17 0.96 20.16 28.08
N GLN A 18 0.43 18.97 28.44
CA GLN A 18 1.01 17.69 28.09
C GLN A 18 0.96 17.62 26.57
N GLN A 19 2.05 18.07 25.95
CA GLN A 19 2.34 17.89 24.54
C GLN A 19 2.11 16.42 24.27
N LYS A 20 0.93 16.09 23.74
CA LYS A 20 0.62 14.72 23.34
C LYS A 20 1.73 14.36 22.38
N ALA A 21 2.52 13.33 22.73
CA ALA A 21 3.52 12.82 21.82
C ALA A 21 2.75 12.29 20.60
N ILE A 22 2.60 13.14 19.57
CA ILE A 22 1.94 12.77 18.34
C ILE A 22 2.87 11.75 17.70
N GLN A 23 2.51 10.47 17.80
CA GLN A 23 3.28 9.40 17.19
C GLN A 23 3.19 9.58 15.68
N LYS A 24 4.33 9.97 15.08
CA LYS A 24 4.45 10.10 13.63
C LYS A 24 4.46 8.70 13.02
N ILE A 25 3.32 8.24 12.54
CA ILE A 25 3.22 7.05 11.69
C ILE A 25 3.88 7.37 10.34
N VAL A 26 5.03 6.73 10.09
CA VAL A 26 5.70 6.77 8.79
C VAL A 26 5.54 5.41 8.11
N PRO A 27 5.30 5.38 6.79
CA PRO A 27 5.28 4.13 6.04
C PRO A 27 6.64 3.42 6.16
N ILE A 28 6.60 2.13 6.46
CA ILE A 28 7.78 1.27 6.40
C ILE A 28 8.07 1.03 4.91
N LEU A 29 9.19 1.56 4.42
CA LEU A 29 9.65 1.38 3.03
C LEU A 29 10.25 -0.02 2.85
N ASN A 30 9.42 -1.07 2.93
CA ASN A 30 9.86 -2.42 2.57
C ASN A 30 9.66 -2.60 1.07
N LYS A 31 10.75 -2.47 0.29
CA LYS A 31 10.79 -3.01 -1.08
C LYS A 31 11.35 -4.43 -0.98
N GLU A 32 10.47 -5.43 -1.03
CA GLU A 32 10.88 -6.84 -0.95
C GLU A 32 11.53 -7.34 -2.25
N VAL A 33 11.28 -6.69 -3.39
CA VAL A 33 11.81 -7.07 -4.71
C VAL A 33 12.15 -5.83 -5.53
N ASP A 34 13.31 -5.84 -6.19
CA ASP A 34 13.75 -4.78 -7.12
C ASP A 34 13.05 -4.96 -8.48
N GLU A 35 11.84 -4.42 -8.60
CA GLU A 35 11.05 -4.47 -9.82
C GLU A 35 11.25 -3.22 -10.68
N VAL A 36 11.39 -3.41 -11.99
CA VAL A 36 11.47 -2.33 -12.99
C VAL A 36 10.22 -2.33 -13.87
N GLN A 37 9.69 -1.15 -14.19
CA GLN A 37 8.56 -1.02 -15.11
C GLN A 37 8.99 -1.36 -16.55
N PHE A 38 8.25 -2.26 -17.19
CA PHE A 38 8.38 -2.59 -18.60
C PHE A 38 7.07 -2.26 -19.34
N SER A 39 7.15 -1.58 -20.49
CA SER A 39 5.97 -1.13 -21.23
C SER A 39 6.19 -1.29 -22.74
N PHE A 40 5.24 -1.92 -23.42
CA PHE A 40 5.27 -2.16 -24.86
C PHE A 40 3.83 -2.21 -25.41
N TYR A 41 3.69 -2.07 -26.73
CA TYR A 41 2.40 -2.22 -27.40
C TYR A 41 2.10 -3.70 -27.65
N ILE A 42 0.86 -4.11 -27.35
CA ILE A 42 0.36 -5.45 -27.59
C ILE A 42 -0.94 -5.39 -28.39
N GLU A 43 -1.16 -6.39 -29.26
CA GLU A 43 -2.40 -6.47 -30.03
C GLU A 43 -3.63 -6.57 -29.12
N LYS A 44 -4.72 -5.90 -29.51
CA LYS A 44 -5.96 -5.85 -28.73
C LYS A 44 -6.54 -7.23 -28.44
N GLU A 45 -6.53 -8.11 -29.42
CA GLU A 45 -7.04 -9.48 -29.27
C GLU A 45 -6.16 -10.31 -28.33
N LEU A 46 -4.84 -10.12 -28.38
CA LEU A 46 -3.91 -10.80 -27.48
C LEU A 46 -4.10 -10.34 -26.03
N LEU A 47 -4.30 -9.03 -25.81
CA LEU A 47 -4.61 -8.49 -24.48
C LEU A 47 -5.92 -9.06 -23.91
N LYS A 48 -6.96 -9.20 -24.75
CA LYS A 48 -8.23 -9.82 -24.33
C LYS A 48 -8.02 -11.26 -23.88
N LYS A 49 -7.29 -12.07 -24.67
CA LYS A 49 -6.98 -13.46 -24.32
C LYS A 49 -6.17 -13.56 -23.03
N LEU A 50 -5.18 -12.69 -22.84
CA LEU A 50 -4.38 -12.64 -21.62
C LEU A 50 -5.26 -12.36 -20.38
N LYS A 51 -6.18 -11.39 -20.47
CA LYS A 51 -7.14 -11.08 -19.40
C LYS A 51 -8.05 -12.26 -19.07
N MET A 52 -8.60 -12.92 -20.10
CA MET A 52 -9.46 -14.08 -19.91
C MET A 52 -8.72 -15.22 -19.21
N LYS A 53 -7.46 -15.47 -19.60
CA LYS A 53 -6.62 -16.49 -18.95
C LYS A 53 -6.33 -16.15 -17.49
N ALA A 54 -6.03 -14.88 -17.19
CA ALA A 54 -5.82 -14.41 -15.81
C ALA A 54 -7.05 -14.68 -14.92
N LEU A 55 -8.25 -14.44 -15.45
CA LEU A 55 -9.50 -14.72 -14.74
C LEU A 55 -9.75 -16.22 -14.55
N GLN A 56 -9.40 -17.05 -15.52
CA GLN A 56 -9.59 -18.51 -15.44
C GLN A 56 -8.65 -19.17 -14.43
N GLU A 57 -7.42 -18.68 -14.30
CA GLU A 57 -6.39 -19.23 -13.42
C GLU A 57 -6.35 -18.54 -12.04
N ASP A 58 -7.34 -17.68 -11.74
CA ASP A 58 -7.41 -16.86 -10.51
C ASP A 58 -6.06 -16.18 -10.18
N THR A 59 -5.45 -15.59 -11.20
CA THR A 59 -4.11 -14.99 -11.12
C THR A 59 -4.09 -13.60 -11.74
N SER A 60 -2.99 -12.87 -11.52
CA SER A 60 -2.83 -11.54 -12.10
C SER A 60 -2.19 -11.59 -13.49
N MET A 61 -2.51 -10.62 -14.36
CA MET A 61 -1.83 -10.47 -15.65
C MET A 61 -0.32 -10.29 -15.49
N LYS A 62 0.13 -9.60 -14.43
CA LYS A 62 1.55 -9.42 -14.11
C LYS A 62 2.23 -10.76 -13.90
N GLN A 63 1.61 -11.63 -13.11
CA GLN A 63 2.13 -12.97 -12.82
C GLN A 63 2.24 -13.79 -14.11
N LEU A 64 1.18 -13.84 -14.92
CA LEU A 64 1.20 -14.55 -16.20
C LEU A 64 2.30 -14.07 -17.16
N VAL A 65 2.47 -12.75 -17.30
CA VAL A 65 3.51 -12.19 -18.18
C VAL A 65 4.89 -12.54 -17.65
N ASN A 66 5.13 -12.37 -16.36
CA ASN A 66 6.43 -12.70 -15.75
C ASN A 66 6.74 -14.19 -15.85
N ASP A 67 5.76 -15.06 -15.64
CA ASP A 67 5.95 -16.52 -15.71
C ASP A 67 6.15 -16.98 -17.15
N ALA A 68 5.47 -16.38 -18.12
CA ALA A 68 5.71 -16.62 -19.54
C ALA A 68 7.13 -16.19 -19.96
N VAL A 69 7.58 -15.01 -19.52
CA VAL A 69 8.95 -14.52 -19.78
C VAL A 69 9.98 -15.44 -19.12
N LYS A 70 9.78 -15.82 -17.86
CA LYS A 70 10.68 -16.76 -17.16
C LYS A 70 10.73 -18.10 -17.86
N SER A 71 9.58 -18.67 -18.25
CA SER A 71 9.52 -19.97 -18.93
C SER A 71 10.23 -19.91 -20.28
N PHE A 72 10.04 -18.85 -21.06
CA PHE A 72 10.71 -18.65 -22.34
C PHE A 72 12.23 -18.49 -22.19
N LEU A 73 12.70 -17.85 -21.12
CA LEU A 73 14.13 -17.66 -20.85
C LEU A 73 14.79 -18.85 -20.13
N ALA A 74 14.01 -19.73 -19.50
CA ALA A 74 14.51 -20.88 -18.73
C ALA A 74 14.83 -22.11 -19.60
N GLU A 75 14.46 -22.11 -20.89
CA GLU A 75 14.85 -23.16 -21.86
C GLU A 75 16.24 -22.91 -22.50
N LEU A 76 17.24 -22.61 -21.66
CA LEU A 76 18.68 -22.59 -22.01
C LEU A 76 19.52 -23.28 -20.94
#